data_AF-A0A7R6V6I8-F1
#
_entry.id   AF-A0A7R6V6I8-F1
#
_cell.length_a   1.000
_cell.length_b   1.000
_cell.length_c   1.000
_cell.angle_alpha   90.00
_cell.angle_beta   90.00
_cell.angle_gamma   90.00
#
_symmetry.space_group_name_H-M   'P 1'
#
loop_
_entity.id
_entity.type
_entity.pdbx_description
1 polymer ?
#
loop_
_entity_poly.entity_id
_entity_poly.type
_entity_poly.pdbx_seq_one_letter_code
_entity_poly.pdbx_strand_id
1 'polypeptide(L)'
;MKQPKYRKIIEGAEALSLGVSIVVAILIGVGIGYWLKKTFGYTWLFWLGVFWGVAAAILNIYKAYQKQKKELDELAKDPRYKNYYDKSDDEDLKEFEQ
;
A
#
# COMPACT_ATOMS: atom_id res chain seq x y z
N MET A 1 15.10 13.69 -24.47
CA MET A 1 15.37 13.34 -23.06
C MET A 1 14.87 11.91 -22.85
N LYS A 2 15.75 10.94 -22.57
CA LYS A 2 15.38 9.52 -22.45
C LYS A 2 14.53 9.35 -21.18
N GLN A 3 13.29 8.88 -21.33
CA GLN A 3 12.44 8.45 -20.23
C GLN A 3 13.25 7.49 -19.32
N PRO A 4 13.37 7.73 -18.00
CA PRO A 4 14.15 6.85 -17.15
C PRO A 4 13.38 5.54 -16.97
N LYS A 5 13.87 4.49 -17.66
CA LYS A 5 13.35 3.10 -17.65
C LYS A 5 13.13 2.52 -16.23
N TYR A 6 13.75 3.12 -15.22
CA TYR A 6 13.71 2.71 -13.82
C TYR A 6 12.45 3.17 -13.06
N ARG A 7 11.71 4.17 -13.55
CA ARG A 7 10.59 4.78 -12.82
C ARG A 7 9.44 3.78 -12.57
N LYS A 8 9.05 3.02 -13.59
CA LYS A 8 8.05 1.93 -13.49
C LYS A 8 8.48 0.80 -12.55
N ILE A 9 9.79 0.52 -12.49
CA ILE A 9 10.34 -0.55 -11.63
C ILE A 9 10.30 -0.11 -10.16
N ILE A 10 10.58 1.18 -9.89
CA ILE A 10 10.54 1.77 -8.56
C ILE A 10 9.09 1.84 -8.05
N GLU A 11 8.14 2.31 -8.86
CA GLU A 11 6.71 2.32 -8.49
C GLU A 11 6.17 0.91 -8.20
N GLY A 12 6.53 -0.08 -9.02
CA GLY A 12 6.17 -1.47 -8.76
C GLY A 12 6.77 -2.01 -7.46
N ALA A 13 8.02 -1.67 -7.14
CA ALA A 13 8.67 -2.05 -5.90
C ALA A 13 8.03 -1.39 -4.66
N GLU A 14 7.61 -0.12 -4.77
CA GLU A 14 6.92 0.59 -3.71
C GLU A 14 5.55 -0.03 -3.39
N ALA A 15 4.76 -0.34 -4.43
CA ALA A 15 3.48 -1.03 -4.26
C ALA A 15 3.63 -2.43 -3.65
N LEU A 16 4.63 -3.20 -4.09
CA LEU A 16 4.95 -4.50 -3.52
C LEU A 16 5.41 -4.38 -2.06
N SER A 17 6.28 -3.41 -1.75
CA SER A 17 6.72 -3.17 -0.37
C SER A 17 5.55 -2.83 0.55
N LEU A 18 4.57 -2.08 0.05
CA LEU A 18 3.35 -1.74 0.78
C LEU A 18 2.45 -2.97 0.96
N GLY A 19 2.33 -3.83 -0.05
CA GLY A 19 1.64 -5.11 0.06
C GLY A 19 2.26 -6.03 1.12
N VAL A 20 3.58 -6.15 1.13
CA VAL A 20 4.31 -7.00 2.08
C VAL A 20 4.15 -6.50 3.52
N SER A 21 4.17 -5.18 3.76
CA SER A 21 4.00 -4.64 5.11
C SER A 21 2.64 -4.96 5.72
N ILE A 22 1.58 -4.98 4.89
CA ILE A 22 0.21 -5.35 5.28
C ILE A 22 0.18 -6.81 5.75
N VAL A 23 0.76 -7.71 4.95
CA VAL A 23 0.82 -9.15 5.28
C VAL A 23 1.57 -9.36 6.59
N VAL A 24 2.73 -8.70 6.77
CA VAL A 24 3.52 -8.80 8.00
C VAL A 24 2.73 -8.30 9.21
N ALA A 25 2.03 -7.17 9.11
CA ALA A 25 1.22 -6.64 10.21
C ALA A 25 0.10 -7.61 10.63
N ILE A 26 -0.59 -8.21 9.65
CA ILE A 26 -1.64 -9.19 9.91
C ILE A 26 -1.05 -10.46 10.55
N LEU A 27 0.08 -10.97 10.04
CA LEU A 27 0.75 -12.15 10.61
C LEU A 27 1.18 -11.92 12.05
N ILE A 28 1.65 -10.73 12.39
CA ILE A 28 1.98 -10.37 13.78
C ILE A 28 0.73 -10.37 14.65
N GLY A 29 -0.37 -9.76 14.20
CA GLY A 29 -1.64 -9.76 14.95
C GLY A 29 -2.19 -11.17 15.18
N VAL A 30 -2.16 -12.01 14.14
CA VAL A 30 -2.57 -13.43 14.21
C VAL A 30 -1.63 -14.22 15.13
N GLY A 31 -0.32 -13.99 15.04
CA GLY A 31 0.69 -14.65 15.87
C GLY A 31 0.51 -14.31 17.36
N ILE A 32 0.28 -13.04 17.68
CA ILE A 32 -0.03 -12.58 19.05
C ILE A 32 -1.36 -13.17 19.52
N GLY A 33 -2.39 -13.17 18.66
CA GLY A 33 -3.70 -13.77 18.98
C GLY A 33 -3.59 -15.27 19.26
N TYR A 34 -2.79 -16.01 18.49
CA TYR A 34 -2.53 -17.42 18.71
C TYR A 34 -1.76 -17.67 20.01
N TRP A 35 -0.75 -16.85 20.30
CA TRP A 35 0.00 -16.93 21.54
C TRP A 35 -0.89 -16.67 22.77
N LEU A 36 -1.74 -15.63 22.73
CA LEU A 36 -2.74 -15.33 23.76
C LEU A 36 -3.75 -16.47 23.96
N LYS A 37 -4.24 -17.06 22.85
CA LYS A 37 -5.12 -18.23 22.91
C LYS A 37 -4.44 -19.39 23.64
N LYS A 38 -3.16 -19.65 23.34
CA LYS A 38 -2.40 -20.77 23.93
C LYS A 38 -2.11 -20.57 25.42
N THR A 39 -1.87 -19.34 25.87
CA THR A 39 -1.54 -19.04 27.27
C THR A 39 -2.77 -18.98 28.16
N PHE A 40 -3.87 -18.39 27.70
CA PHE A 40 -5.08 -18.20 28.51
C PHE A 40 -6.17 -19.25 28.29
N GLY A 41 -6.09 -20.04 27.21
CA GLY A 41 -7.06 -21.09 26.90
C GLY A 41 -8.40 -20.61 26.33
N TYR A 42 -8.66 -19.29 26.31
CA TYR A 42 -9.89 -18.75 25.75
C TYR A 42 -9.80 -18.51 24.24
N THR A 43 -10.66 -19.18 23.47
CA THR A 43 -10.70 -19.08 22.00
C THR A 43 -11.03 -17.67 21.49
N TRP A 44 -11.76 -16.85 22.26
CA TRP A 44 -12.13 -15.50 21.84
C TRP A 44 -10.94 -14.52 21.80
N LEU A 45 -9.87 -14.77 22.57
CA LEU A 45 -8.64 -13.95 22.55
C LEU A 45 -7.92 -14.00 21.20
N PHE A 46 -8.05 -15.11 20.47
CA PHE A 46 -7.51 -15.22 19.11
C PHE A 46 -8.12 -14.15 18.20
N TRP A 47 -9.45 -14.01 18.24
CA TRP A 47 -10.16 -13.01 17.45
C TRP A 47 -9.82 -11.57 17.85
N LEU A 48 -9.49 -11.35 19.12
CA LEU A 48 -8.98 -10.05 19.55
C LEU A 48 -7.68 -9.71 18.80
N GLY A 49 -6.69 -10.61 18.79
CA GLY A 49 -5.43 -10.40 18.07
C GLY A 49 -5.61 -10.22 16.56
N VAL A 50 -6.50 -11.00 15.95
CA VAL A 50 -6.88 -10.86 14.53
C VAL A 50 -7.49 -9.49 14.26
N PHE A 51 -8.46 -9.07 15.07
CA PHE A 51 -9.15 -7.78 14.94
C PHE A 51 -8.15 -6.61 15.02
N TRP A 52 -7.29 -6.62 16.04
CA TRP A 52 -6.25 -5.59 16.19
C TRP A 52 -5.21 -5.62 15.07
N GLY A 53 -4.85 -6.81 14.56
CA GLY A 53 -3.95 -6.96 13.42
C GLY A 53 -4.52 -6.35 12.13
N VAL A 54 -5.79 -6.63 11.84
CA VAL A 54 -6.48 -6.06 10.67
C VAL A 54 -6.64 -4.54 10.83
N ALA A 55 -7.05 -4.06 12.00
CA ALA A 55 -7.15 -2.63 12.28
C ALA A 55 -5.80 -1.91 12.10
N ALA A 56 -4.71 -2.49 12.58
CA ALA A 56 -3.36 -1.95 12.41
C ALA A 56 -2.93 -1.90 10.94
N ALA A 57 -3.24 -2.94 10.16
CA ALA A 57 -2.97 -2.97 8.72
C ALA A 57 -3.73 -1.87 7.97
N ILE A 58 -5.04 -1.70 8.24
CA ILE A 58 -5.85 -0.62 7.64
C ILE A 58 -5.28 0.76 7.97
N LEU A 59 -4.93 1.00 9.23
CA LEU A 59 -4.31 2.27 9.64
C LEU A 59 -2.96 2.52 8.96
N ASN A 60 -2.15 1.47 8.77
CA ASN A 60 -0.87 1.57 8.06
C ASN A 60 -1.08 1.95 6.58
N ILE A 61 -2.01 1.27 5.90
CA ILE A 61 -2.38 1.55 4.50
C ILE A 61 -2.85 2.98 4.35
N TYR A 62 -3.77 3.43 5.20
CA TYR A 62 -4.33 4.78 5.13
C TYR A 62 -3.23 5.86 5.23
N LYS A 63 -2.28 5.67 6.15
CA LYS A 63 -1.16 6.60 6.33
C LYS A 63 -0.25 6.63 5.10
N ALA A 64 0.05 5.48 4.52
CA ALA A 64 0.87 5.38 3.33
C ALA A 64 0.17 5.93 2.07
N TYR A 65 -1.14 5.71 1.95
CA TYR A 65 -1.97 6.27 0.88
C TYR A 65 -2.05 7.80 0.95
N GLN A 66 -2.32 8.36 2.13
CA GLN A 66 -2.33 9.81 2.36
C GLN A 66 -0.99 10.46 1.95
N LYS A 67 0.13 9.80 2.26
CA LYS A 67 1.46 10.29 1.88
C LYS A 67 1.66 10.27 0.36
N GLN A 68 1.35 9.15 -0.30
CA GLN A 68 1.44 9.03 -1.76
C GLN A 68 0.54 10.06 -2.45
N LYS A 69 -0.70 10.21 -2.00
CA LYS A 69 -1.63 11.20 -2.57
C LYS A 69 -1.09 12.62 -2.45
N LYS A 70 -0.52 12.99 -1.30
CA LYS A 70 0.05 14.32 -1.11
C LYS A 70 1.25 14.57 -2.03
N GLU A 71 2.14 13.60 -2.18
CA GLU A 71 3.27 13.69 -3.12
C GLU A 71 2.77 13.84 -4.56
N LEU A 72 1.75 13.08 -4.96
CA LEU A 72 1.11 13.19 -6.29
C LEU A 72 0.46 14.57 -6.51
N ASP A 73 -0.28 15.09 -5.53
CA ASP A 73 -0.92 16.42 -5.60
C ASP A 73 0.12 17.56 -5.68
N GLU A 74 1.26 17.42 -5.00
CA GLU A 74 2.38 18.36 -5.08
C GLU A 74 3.11 18.26 -6.42
N LEU A 75 3.34 17.04 -6.94
CA LEU A 75 3.88 16.78 -8.28
C LEU A 75 2.97 17.36 -9.38
N ALA A 76 1.65 17.23 -9.25
CA ALA A 76 0.67 17.72 -10.23
C ALA A 76 0.61 19.26 -10.29
N LYS A 77 0.98 19.96 -9.21
CA LYS A 77 1.03 21.43 -9.16
C LYS A 77 2.31 22.01 -9.76
N ASP A 78 3.35 21.23 -9.98
CA ASP A 78 4.59 21.70 -10.60
C ASP A 78 4.37 21.91 -12.12
N PRO A 79 4.52 23.14 -12.65
CA PRO A 79 4.33 23.43 -14.07
C PRO A 79 5.28 22.65 -14.98
N ARG A 80 6.38 22.08 -14.45
CA ARG A 80 7.32 21.23 -15.19
C ARG A 80 6.78 19.82 -15.49
N TYR A 81 5.75 19.35 -14.78
CA TYR A 81 5.16 18.00 -14.90
C TYR A 81 3.78 17.98 -15.56
N LYS A 82 3.19 19.15 -15.81
CA LYS A 82 1.85 19.30 -16.43
C LYS A 82 1.68 18.59 -17.77
N ASN A 83 2.77 18.43 -18.53
CA ASN A 83 2.77 17.75 -19.84
C ASN A 83 3.03 16.23 -19.77
N TYR A 84 3.28 15.67 -18.59
CA TYR A 84 3.58 14.25 -18.40
C TYR A 84 2.31 13.47 -18.01
N TYR A 85 1.47 14.06 -17.15
CA TYR A 85 0.19 13.49 -16.73
C TYR A 85 -0.79 13.29 -17.90
N ASP A 86 -0.88 14.28 -18.79
CA ASP A 86 -1.71 14.23 -20.01
C ASP A 86 -1.31 13.12 -20.98
N LYS A 87 -0.12 12.51 -20.85
CA LYS A 87 0.36 11.44 -21.74
C LYS A 87 0.23 10.04 -21.15
N SER A 88 0.28 9.91 -19.82
CA SER A 88 0.19 8.61 -19.14
C SER A 88 -1.23 8.08 -19.08
N ASP A 89 -2.22 8.94 -18.83
CA ASP A 89 -3.64 8.51 -18.82
C ASP A 89 -4.08 8.06 -20.24
N ASP A 90 -3.55 8.70 -21.28
CA ASP A 90 -3.84 8.39 -22.68
C ASP A 90 -3.25 7.05 -23.17
N GLU A 91 -2.09 6.63 -22.67
CA GLU A 91 -1.44 5.38 -23.08
C GLU A 91 -2.05 4.17 -22.36
N ASP A 92 -2.34 4.30 -21.06
CA ASP A 92 -2.93 3.22 -20.27
C ASP A 92 -4.39 2.96 -20.69
N LEU A 93 -5.19 3.99 -20.99
CA LEU A 93 -6.58 3.83 -21.46
C LEU A 93 -6.68 3.16 -22.85
N LYS A 94 -5.67 3.34 -23.72
CA LYS A 94 -5.64 2.74 -25.06
C LYS A 94 -5.25 1.27 -25.05
N GLU A 95 -4.60 0.78 -24.01
CA GLU A 95 -4.23 -0.64 -23.85
C GLU A 95 -5.42 -1.49 -23.35
N PHE A 96 -6.43 -0.88 -22.73
CA PHE A 96 -7.67 -1.57 -22.32
C PHE A 96 -8.78 -1.57 -23.38
N GLU A 97 -8.67 -0.73 -24.41
CA GLU A 97 -9.63 -0.64 -25.52
C GLU A 97 -9.29 -1.52 -26.74
N GLN A 98 -8.22 -2.35 -26.67
CA GLN A 98 -7.78 -3.20 -27.79
C GLN A 98 -7.97 -4.70 -27.54
#